data_AF-A0A425CET7-F1
#
_entry.id   AF-A0A425CET7-F1
#
_cell.length_a   1.000
_cell.length_b   1.000
_cell.length_c   1.000
_cell.angle_alpha   90.00
_cell.angle_beta   90.00
_cell.angle_gamma   90.00
#
_symmetry.space_group_name_H-M   'P 1'
#
loop_
_entity.id
_entity.type
_entity.pdbx_description
1 polymer ?
#
loop_
_entity_poly.entity_id
_entity_poly.type
_entity_poly.pdbx_seq_one_letter_code
_entity_poly.pdbx_strand_id
1 'polypeptide(L)'
;MIARQTARLTALYGAQQRAYTSLVNKKSHIPADQKLFMTSKAPTYIKRPSDRPLLIVMFLGLGLGFAQSLRGEISMATGTGKND
;
A
#
# COMPACT_ATOMS: atom_id res chain seq x y z
N MET A 1 29.15 -44.96 8.80
CA MET A 1 28.85 -44.13 7.59
C MET A 1 27.39 -43.64 7.49
N ILE A 2 26.48 -44.04 8.38
CA ILE A 2 25.03 -43.72 8.31
C ILE A 2 24.70 -42.31 8.85
N ALA A 3 25.44 -41.82 9.85
CA ALA A 3 25.20 -40.50 10.45
C ALA A 3 25.43 -39.30 9.50
N ARG A 4 26.29 -39.45 8.49
CA ARG A 4 26.51 -38.40 7.46
C ARG A 4 25.38 -38.32 6.45
N GLN A 5 24.68 -39.43 6.19
CA GLN A 5 23.55 -39.45 5.27
C GLN A 5 22.29 -38.87 5.94
N THR A 6 22.07 -39.16 7.22
CA THR A 6 20.97 -38.54 7.98
C THR A 6 21.16 -37.04 8.13
N ALA A 7 22.37 -36.55 8.40
CA ALA A 7 22.67 -35.11 8.45
C ALA A 7 22.48 -34.41 7.09
N ARG A 8 22.81 -35.07 5.98
CA ARG A 8 22.55 -34.54 4.62
C ARG A 8 21.06 -34.53 4.29
N LEU A 9 20.30 -35.53 4.73
CA LEU A 9 18.86 -35.56 4.55
C LEU A 9 18.19 -34.47 5.39
N THR A 10 18.52 -34.29 6.67
CA THR A 10 17.97 -33.20 7.49
C THR A 10 18.40 -31.81 7.00
N ALA A 11 19.62 -31.65 6.49
CA ALA A 11 20.05 -30.40 5.86
C ALA A 11 19.29 -30.11 4.54
N LEU A 12 18.99 -31.14 3.72
CA LEU A 12 18.20 -31.00 2.50
C LEU A 12 16.71 -30.75 2.79
N TYR A 13 16.11 -31.44 3.78
CA TYR A 13 14.73 -31.22 4.24
C TYR A 13 14.57 -29.86 4.95
N GLY A 14 15.59 -29.40 5.70
CA GLY A 14 15.63 -28.08 6.31
C GLY A 14 15.84 -26.95 5.30
N ALA A 15 16.59 -27.19 4.22
CA ALA A 15 16.74 -26.24 3.10
C ALA A 15 15.51 -26.21 2.17
N GLN A 16 14.67 -27.25 2.18
CA GLN A 16 13.39 -27.30 1.48
C GLN A 16 12.20 -26.74 2.28
N GLN A 17 12.41 -26.14 3.45
CA GLN A 17 11.49 -25.10 3.97
C GLN A 17 11.72 -23.80 3.19
N ARG A 18 11.51 -23.91 1.89
CA ARG A 18 11.38 -22.82 0.95
C ARG A 18 10.34 -21.86 1.55
N ALA A 19 10.69 -20.59 1.71
CA ALA A 19 9.88 -19.53 2.29
C ALA A 19 8.57 -19.22 1.51
N TYR A 20 7.70 -20.21 1.35
CA TYR A 20 6.47 -20.16 0.54
C TYR A 20 5.20 -19.92 1.38
N THR A 21 5.33 -19.75 2.69
CA THR A 21 4.19 -20.00 3.60
C THR A 21 3.65 -18.76 4.30
N SER A 22 4.03 -17.54 3.90
CA SER A 22 3.45 -16.31 4.47
C SER A 22 2.35 -15.68 3.61
N LEU A 23 2.23 -16.04 2.32
CA LEU A 23 1.15 -15.57 1.44
C LEU A 23 -0.06 -16.49 1.42
N VAL A 24 0.15 -17.81 1.48
CA VAL A 24 -0.93 -18.81 1.40
C VAL A 24 -1.56 -19.08 2.77
N ASN A 25 -0.86 -18.78 3.87
CA ASN A 25 -1.28 -19.11 5.23
C ASN A 25 -1.83 -17.91 6.03
N LYS A 26 -2.21 -16.83 5.33
CA LYS A 26 -2.91 -15.70 5.94
C LYS A 26 -4.42 -15.95 5.91
N LYS A 27 -5.09 -15.64 7.02
CA LYS A 27 -6.56 -15.69 7.09
C LYS A 27 -7.15 -14.83 5.98
N SER A 28 -8.01 -15.41 5.15
CA SER A 28 -8.65 -14.69 4.04
C SER A 28 -9.50 -13.55 4.57
N HIS A 29 -9.26 -12.33 4.07
CA HIS A 29 -10.06 -11.14 4.37
C HIS A 29 -11.28 -11.00 3.44
N ILE A 30 -11.40 -11.86 2.42
CA ILE A 30 -12.44 -11.76 1.39
C ILE A 30 -13.86 -11.79 1.98
N PRO A 31 -14.22 -12.70 2.92
CA PRO A 31 -15.57 -12.71 3.49
C PRO A 31 -15.86 -11.45 4.33
N ALA A 32 -14.85 -10.92 5.04
CA ALA A 32 -14.99 -9.71 5.83
C ALA A 32 -15.19 -8.48 4.94
N ASP A 33 -14.44 -8.40 3.84
CA ASP A 33 -14.59 -7.35 2.84
C ASP A 33 -15.96 -7.43 2.18
N GLN A 34 -16.40 -8.61 1.72
CA GLN A 34 -17.74 -8.79 1.13
C GLN A 34 -18.84 -8.30 2.08
N LYS A 35 -18.78 -8.68 3.36
CA LYS A 35 -19.71 -8.19 4.38
C LYS A 35 -19.66 -6.67 4.48
N LEU A 36 -18.47 -6.07 4.61
CA LEU A 36 -18.29 -4.62 4.70
C LEU A 36 -18.89 -3.88 3.50
N PHE A 37 -18.66 -4.37 2.29
CA PHE A 37 -19.14 -3.75 1.06
C PHE A 37 -20.65 -3.92 0.84
N MET A 38 -21.26 -5.00 1.34
CA MET A 38 -22.69 -5.23 1.19
C MET A 38 -23.54 -4.61 2.29
N THR A 39 -23.01 -4.45 3.52
CA THR A 39 -23.81 -3.94 4.66
C THR A 39 -23.62 -2.45 4.92
N SER A 40 -22.51 -1.85 4.51
CA SER A 40 -22.24 -0.44 4.74
C SER A 40 -23.02 0.45 3.77
N LYS A 41 -23.72 1.47 4.32
CA LYS A 41 -24.39 2.53 3.55
C LYS A 41 -23.43 3.63 3.08
N ALA A 42 -22.16 3.57 3.46
CA ALA A 42 -21.17 4.56 3.05
C ALA A 42 -20.83 4.40 1.54
N PRO A 43 -20.51 5.49 0.82
CA PRO A 43 -19.99 5.43 -0.54
C PRO A 43 -18.77 4.51 -0.65
N THR A 44 -18.64 3.82 -1.78
CA THR A 44 -17.62 2.78 -2.02
C THR A 44 -16.19 3.22 -1.71
N TYR A 45 -15.88 4.51 -1.93
CA TYR A 45 -14.56 5.10 -1.73
C TYR A 45 -14.27 5.51 -0.27
N ILE A 46 -15.18 5.29 0.70
CA ILE A 46 -14.96 5.56 2.14
C ILE A 46 -15.40 4.42 3.06
N LYS A 47 -15.48 3.19 2.56
CA LYS A 47 -16.03 2.06 3.34
C LYS A 47 -15.05 1.54 4.38
N ARG A 48 -13.75 1.56 4.11
CA ARG A 48 -12.72 1.11 5.03
C ARG A 48 -12.32 2.26 5.97
N PRO A 49 -11.93 1.96 7.22
CA PRO A 49 -11.40 2.98 8.14
C PRO A 49 -10.19 3.74 7.57
N SER A 50 -9.37 3.07 6.75
CA SER A 50 -8.19 3.65 6.07
C SER A 50 -8.52 4.65 4.98
N ASP A 51 -9.74 4.62 4.43
CA ASP A 51 -10.06 5.40 3.23
C ASP A 51 -10.17 6.90 3.53
N ARG A 52 -10.67 7.26 4.71
CA ARG A 52 -10.76 8.66 5.16
C ARG A 52 -9.40 9.35 5.23
N PRO A 53 -8.40 8.85 5.98
CA PRO A 53 -7.10 9.49 6.01
C PRO A 53 -6.43 9.50 4.63
N LEU A 54 -6.63 8.46 3.81
CA LEU A 54 -6.10 8.43 2.44
C LEU A 54 -6.69 9.55 1.57
N LEU A 55 -8.00 9.76 1.61
CA LEU A 55 -8.66 10.85 0.88
C LEU A 55 -8.23 12.23 1.37
N ILE A 56 -8.07 12.41 2.68
CA ILE A 56 -7.60 13.68 3.24
C ILE A 56 -6.21 14.00 2.68
N VAL A 57 -5.28 13.04 2.71
CA VAL A 57 -3.93 13.23 2.16
C VAL A 57 -3.99 13.53 0.66
N MET A 58 -4.83 12.83 -0.10
CA MET A 58 -5.02 13.07 -1.53
C MET A 58 -5.50 14.51 -1.81
N PHE A 59 -6.54 14.98 -1.09
CA PHE A 59 -7.06 16.33 -1.27
C PHE A 59 -6.08 17.41 -0.83
N LEU A 60 -5.31 17.17 0.23
CA LEU A 60 -4.24 18.08 0.64
C LEU A 60 -3.16 18.19 -0.44
N GLY A 61 -2.68 17.07 -0.98
CA GLY A 61 -1.71 17.08 -2.07
C GLY A 61 -2.22 17.80 -3.32
N LEU A 62 -3.48 17.56 -3.69
CA LEU A 62 -4.12 18.22 -4.82
C LEU A 62 -4.27 19.74 -4.60
N GLY A 63 -4.69 20.16 -3.41
CA GLY A 63 -4.81 21.58 -3.06
C GLY A 63 -3.46 22.30 -3.08
N LEU A 64 -2.40 21.67 -2.56
CA LEU A 64 -1.05 22.21 -2.61
C LEU A 64 -0.51 22.29 -4.04
N GLY A 65 -0.78 21.30 -4.88
CA GLY A 65 -0.43 21.33 -6.30
C GLY A 65 -1.14 22.46 -7.05
N PHE A 66 -2.44 22.64 -6.80
CA PHE A 66 -3.23 23.71 -7.40
C PHE A 66 -2.78 25.11 -6.95
N ALA A 67 -2.44 25.29 -5.68
CA ALA A 67 -1.90 26.55 -5.20
C ALA A 67 -0.54 26.88 -5.86
N GLN A 68 0.30 25.86 -6.08
CA GLN A 68 1.57 26.03 -6.78
C GLN A 68 1.38 26.34 -8.27
N SER A 69 0.39 25.75 -8.94
CA SER A 69 0.10 26.09 -10.35
C SER A 69 -0.34 27.54 -10.49
N LEU A 70 -1.26 28.02 -9.64
CA LEU A 70 -1.68 29.42 -9.63
C LEU A 70 -0.51 30.37 -9.32
N ARG A 71 0.32 30.03 -8.35
CA ARG A 71 1.53 30.81 -8.04
C ARG A 71 2.46 30.87 -9.24
N GLY A 72 2.67 29.75 -9.94
CA GLY A 72 3.47 29.68 -11.16
C GLY A 72 2.93 30.61 -12.26
N GLU A 73 1.63 30.56 -12.51
CA GLU A 73 0.97 31.45 -13.49
C GLU A 73 1.14 32.93 -13.13
N ILE A 74 0.96 33.31 -11.86
CA ILE A 74 1.15 34.69 -11.41
C ILE A 74 2.61 35.13 -11.58
N SER A 75 3.57 34.28 -11.20
CA SER A 75 5.00 34.58 -11.38
C SER A 75 5.36 34.74 -12.86
N MET A 76 4.81 33.91 -13.75
CA MET A 76 4.98 34.05 -15.20
C MET A 76 4.37 35.35 -15.73
N ALA A 77 3.15 35.70 -15.30
CA ALA A 77 2.46 36.91 -15.74
C ALA A 77 3.14 38.20 -15.26
N THR A 78 3.72 38.17 -14.06
CA THR A 78 4.39 39.33 -13.45
C THR A 78 5.90 39.39 -13.72
N GLY A 79 6.48 38.36 -14.34
CA GLY A 79 7.91 38.26 -14.60
C GLY A 79 8.76 38.12 -13.34
N THR A 80 8.19 37.64 -12.23
CA THR A 80 8.85 37.53 -10.91
C THR A 80 9.32 36.10 -10.63
N GLY A 81 10.23 35.92 -9.66
CA GLY A 81 10.62 34.59 -9.17
C GLY A 81 11.65 33.83 -10.03
N LYS A 82 12.39 34.54 -10.89
CA LYS A 82 13.63 34.01 -11.48
C LYS A 82 14.71 33.94 -10.40
N ASN A 83 15.42 32.83 -10.34
CA ASN A 83 16.68 32.78 -9.60
C ASN A 83 17.77 33.37 -10.49
N ASP A 84 18.68 34.13 -9.89
CA ASP A 84 19.87 34.70 -10.55
C ASP A 84 20.79 33.60 -11.11
#